data_AF-A0AAE7E4A7-F1
#
_entry.id   AF-A0AAE7E4A7-F1
#
_cell.length_a   1.000
_cell.length_b   1.000
_cell.length_c   1.000
_cell.angle_alpha   90.00
_cell.angle_beta   90.00
_cell.angle_gamma   90.00
#
_symmetry.space_group_name_H-M   'P 1'
#
loop_
_entity.id
_entity.type
_entity.pdbx_description
1 polymer ?
#
loop_
_entity_poly.entity_id
_entity_poly.type
_entity_poly.pdbx_seq_one_letter_code
_entity_poly.pdbx_strand_id
1 'polypeptide(L)'
;MGYADKLKENSSKIQTEEKVLKEKVTKKKILGRPKKTENEVRNTAIPVALNQLEKVWIEEQAIKMSNEVGVKITTSAWMRMVLLKDMPKNN
;
A
#
# COMPACT_ATOMS: atom_id res chain seq x y z
N MET A 1 45.60 -45.18 -22.98
CA MET A 1 44.45 -44.39 -23.49
C MET A 1 44.49 -43.01 -22.90
N GLY A 2 44.56 -42.00 -23.75
CA GLY A 2 44.61 -40.60 -23.35
C GLY A 2 43.25 -40.09 -22.86
N TYR A 3 43.23 -38.92 -22.23
CA TYR A 3 42.01 -38.28 -21.74
C TYR A 3 40.98 -38.04 -22.86
N ALA A 4 41.46 -37.73 -24.07
CA ALA A 4 40.62 -37.57 -25.25
C ALA A 4 39.92 -38.87 -25.68
N ASP A 5 40.57 -40.03 -25.51
CA ASP A 5 39.98 -41.33 -25.84
C ASP A 5 38.80 -41.66 -24.91
N LYS A 6 38.93 -41.32 -23.61
CA LYS A 6 37.88 -41.50 -22.60
C LYS A 6 36.66 -40.62 -22.85
N LEU A 7 36.82 -39.43 -23.42
CA LEU A 7 35.69 -38.54 -23.76
C LEU A 7 34.90 -39.07 -24.96
N LYS A 8 35.57 -39.62 -25.97
CA LYS A 8 34.90 -40.23 -27.13
C LYS A 8 34.08 -41.47 -26.77
N GLU A 9 34.58 -42.34 -25.90
CA GLU A 9 33.81 -43.50 -25.40
C GLU A 9 32.53 -43.11 -24.64
N ASN A 10 32.51 -41.94 -24.01
CA ASN A 10 31.34 -41.46 -23.27
C ASN A 10 30.35 -40.69 -24.16
N SER A 11 30.77 -40.20 -25.32
CA SER A 11 29.90 -39.46 -26.24
C SER A 11 28.77 -40.32 -26.82
N SER A 12 29.00 -41.62 -27.04
CA SER A 12 28.01 -42.59 -27.50
C SER A 12 26.98 -43.01 -26.43
N LYS A 13 27.19 -42.67 -25.15
CA LYS A 13 26.21 -42.85 -24.06
C LYS A 13 25.30 -41.64 -23.85
N ILE A 14 25.66 -40.47 -24.39
CA ILE A 14 24.91 -39.24 -24.19
C ILE A 14 23.90 -39.11 -25.35
N GLN A 15 22.73 -39.72 -25.17
CA GLN A 15 21.57 -39.47 -26.02
C GLN A 15 20.96 -38.13 -25.59
N THR A 16 21.31 -37.03 -26.25
CA THR A 16 20.58 -35.76 -26.08
C THR A 16 19.30 -35.81 -26.90
N GLU A 17 18.20 -36.21 -26.27
CA GLU A 17 16.87 -36.01 -26.84
C GLU A 17 16.53 -34.51 -26.84
N GLU A 18 16.87 -33.83 -27.94
CA GLU A 18 16.41 -32.48 -28.24
C GLU A 18 14.90 -32.52 -28.55
N LYS A 19 14.04 -32.35 -27.53
CA LYS A 19 12.61 -31.97 -27.69
C LYS A 19 11.95 -31.60 -26.35
N VAL A 20 12.39 -30.52 -25.71
CA VAL A 20 11.82 -30.06 -24.43
C VAL A 20 10.67 -29.05 -24.58
N LEU A 21 10.38 -28.52 -25.78
CA LEU A 21 9.37 -27.47 -25.91
C LEU A 21 8.21 -27.87 -26.85
N LYS A 22 7.18 -28.50 -26.27
CA LYS A 22 5.82 -28.41 -26.83
C LYS A 22 5.22 -27.09 -26.35
N GLU A 23 5.27 -26.05 -27.17
CA GLU A 23 4.57 -24.79 -26.91
C GLU A 23 3.05 -25.00 -26.94
N LYS A 24 2.44 -25.23 -25.77
CA LYS A 24 1.02 -24.91 -25.57
C LYS A 24 0.92 -23.44 -25.23
N VAL A 25 0.52 -22.63 -26.22
CA VAL A 25 0.17 -21.22 -26.01
C VAL A 25 -1.14 -21.16 -25.20
N THR A 26 -1.01 -21.07 -23.88
CA THR A 26 -2.06 -20.56 -23.00
C THR A 26 -1.46 -19.47 -22.13
N LYS A 27 -1.25 -18.29 -22.72
CA LYS A 27 -0.99 -17.09 -21.90
C LYS A 27 -2.31 -16.60 -21.33
N LYS A 28 -2.55 -17.02 -20.10
CA LYS A 28 -3.56 -16.50 -19.16
C LYS A 28 -3.71 -14.98 -19.33
N LYS A 29 -4.95 -14.47 -19.32
CA LYS A 29 -5.22 -13.03 -19.13
C LYS A 29 -4.31 -12.52 -18.01
N ILE A 30 -3.62 -11.41 -18.24
CA ILE A 30 -2.76 -10.79 -17.24
C ILE A 30 -3.65 -10.42 -16.05
N LEU A 31 -3.70 -11.32 -15.06
CA LEU A 31 -4.17 -11.06 -13.71
C LEU A 31 -3.09 -10.19 -13.05
N GLY A 32 -2.96 -8.95 -13.53
CA GLY A 32 -2.10 -7.96 -12.92
C GLY A 32 -2.60 -7.61 -11.52
N ARG A 33 -1.75 -6.95 -10.74
CA ARG A 33 -2.16 -6.39 -9.44
C ARG A 33 -3.35 -5.44 -9.65
N PRO A 34 -4.43 -5.54 -8.87
CA PRO A 34 -5.54 -4.59 -8.96
C PRO A 34 -5.02 -3.16 -8.79
N LYS A 35 -5.57 -2.22 -9.59
CA LYS A 35 -5.24 -0.80 -9.51
C LYS A 35 -5.55 -0.32 -8.10
N LYS A 36 -4.56 0.29 -7.42
CA LYS A 36 -4.79 0.86 -6.09
C LYS A 36 -5.88 1.92 -6.18
N THR A 37 -6.76 1.94 -5.19
CA THR A 37 -7.85 2.93 -5.07
C THR A 37 -7.27 4.33 -5.15
N GLU A 38 -7.84 5.18 -6.01
CA GLU A 38 -7.34 6.56 -6.23
C GLU A 38 -7.46 7.41 -4.96
N ASN A 39 -8.45 7.12 -4.11
CA ASN A 39 -8.65 7.72 -2.79
C ASN A 39 -8.18 6.78 -1.67
N GLU A 40 -6.93 6.32 -1.73
CA GLU A 40 -6.33 5.60 -0.60
C GLU A 40 -6.17 6.58 0.58
N VAL A 41 -7.01 6.42 1.60
CA VAL A 41 -6.90 7.19 2.85
C VAL A 41 -5.60 6.76 3.54
N ARG A 42 -4.54 7.54 3.34
CA ARG A 42 -3.28 7.34 4.05
C ARG A 42 -3.40 7.96 5.42
N ASN A 43 -3.33 7.11 6.46
CA ASN A 43 -3.26 7.58 7.83
C ASN A 43 -1.92 8.28 8.05
N THR A 44 -1.93 9.61 8.08
CA THR A 44 -0.78 10.42 8.45
C THR A 44 -0.94 10.87 9.91
N ALA A 45 0.06 10.55 10.73
CA ALA A 45 0.15 11.09 12.09
C ALA A 45 0.95 12.39 12.03
N ILE A 46 0.31 13.52 12.33
CA ILE A 46 0.96 14.83 12.42
C ILE A 46 1.14 15.16 13.90
N PRO A 47 2.37 15.16 14.44
CA PRO A 47 2.61 15.56 15.81
C PRO A 47 2.38 17.08 15.94
N VAL A 48 1.58 17.47 16.93
CA VAL A 48 1.32 18.88 17.25
C VAL A 48 1.70 19.10 18.71
N ALA A 49 2.65 20.00 18.95
CA ALA A 49 2.97 20.46 20.29
C ALA A 49 2.04 21.62 20.65
N LEU A 50 1.40 21.53 21.82
CA LEU A 50 0.51 22.56 22.35
C LEU A 50 1.02 22.96 23.73
N ASN A 51 0.92 24.24 24.05
CA ASN A 51 1.06 24.68 25.43
C ASN A 51 -0.21 24.35 26.23
N GLN A 52 -0.15 24.50 27.56
CA GLN A 52 -1.26 24.12 28.44
C GLN A 52 -2.52 24.97 28.21
N LEU A 53 -2.37 26.28 27.94
CA LEU A 53 -3.50 27.18 27.72
C LEU A 53 -4.22 26.87 26.40
N GLU A 54 -3.47 26.64 25.34
CA GLU A 54 -3.99 26.21 24.03
C GLU A 54 -4.76 24.90 24.16
N LYS A 55 -4.20 23.94 24.88
CA LYS A 55 -4.84 22.64 25.10
C LYS A 55 -6.19 22.79 25.80
N VAL A 56 -6.24 23.54 26.90
CA VAL A 56 -7.49 23.77 27.66
C VAL A 56 -8.53 24.46 26.77
N TRP A 57 -8.11 25.50 26.05
CA TRP A 57 -9.02 26.22 25.17
C TRP A 57 -9.61 25.30 24.07
N ILE A 58 -8.78 24.46 23.44
CA ILE A 58 -9.23 23.49 22.44
C ILE A 58 -10.21 22.46 23.03
N GLU A 59 -9.93 21.97 24.23
CA GLU A 59 -10.80 21.03 24.94
C GLU A 59 -12.17 21.65 25.23
N GLU A 60 -12.21 22.89 25.69
CA GLU A 60 -13.45 23.63 25.92
C GLU A 60 -14.25 23.83 24.63
N GLN A 61 -13.60 24.19 23.52
CA GLN A 61 -14.29 24.35 22.23
C GLN A 61 -14.87 23.02 21.73
N ALA A 62 -14.12 21.92 21.88
CA ALA A 62 -14.59 20.60 21.49
C ALA A 62 -15.81 20.16 22.32
N ILE A 63 -15.79 20.42 23.64
CA ILE A 63 -16.92 20.12 24.55
C ILE A 63 -18.14 20.98 24.18
N LYS A 64 -17.94 22.28 23.95
CA LYS A 64 -19.04 23.18 23.57
C LYS A 64 -19.74 22.70 22.31
N MET A 65 -18.97 22.40 21.26
CA MET A 65 -19.50 21.86 20.01
C MET A 65 -20.15 20.48 20.21
N SER A 66 -19.56 19.63 21.05
CA SER A 66 -20.11 18.32 21.39
C SER A 66 -21.51 18.42 22.00
N ASN A 67 -21.72 19.41 22.88
CA ASN A 67 -23.02 19.69 23.49
C ASN A 67 -24.02 20.26 22.48
N GLU A 68 -23.58 21.12 21.57
CA GLU A 68 -24.44 21.71 20.52
C GLU A 68 -24.94 20.67 19.52
N VAL A 69 -24.08 19.73 19.11
CA VAL A 69 -24.41 18.68 18.13
C VAL A 69 -25.07 17.46 18.80
N GLY A 70 -24.94 17.30 20.12
CA GLY A 70 -25.43 16.13 20.85
C GLY A 70 -24.63 14.85 20.59
N VAL A 71 -23.42 14.97 20.05
CA VAL A 71 -22.51 13.86 19.73
C VAL A 71 -21.16 14.12 20.39
N LYS A 72 -20.53 13.07 20.94
CA LYS A 72 -19.20 13.18 21.54
C LYS A 72 -18.15 13.54 20.50
N ILE A 73 -17.64 14.78 20.53
CA ILE A 73 -16.59 15.26 19.63
C ILE A 73 -15.25 15.21 20.36
N THR A 74 -14.25 14.55 19.78
CA THR A 74 -12.88 14.56 20.30
C THR A 74 -12.15 15.82 19.88
N THR A 75 -11.15 16.25 20.66
CA THR A 75 -10.29 17.40 20.32
C THR A 75 -9.66 17.28 18.93
N SER A 76 -9.16 16.10 18.58
CA SER A 76 -8.58 15.85 17.24
C SER A 76 -9.60 15.88 16.11
N ALA A 77 -10.87 15.53 16.38
CA ALA A 77 -11.94 15.69 15.41
C ALA A 77 -12.31 17.17 15.24
N TRP A 78 -12.43 17.90 16.34
CA TRP A 78 -12.70 19.34 16.33
C TRP A 78 -11.62 20.11 15.55
N MET A 79 -10.34 19.82 15.81
CA MET A 79 -9.21 20.41 15.07
C MET A 79 -9.32 20.18 13.56
N ARG A 80 -9.65 18.95 13.15
CA ARG A 80 -9.83 18.62 11.73
C ARG A 80 -11.01 19.37 11.11
N MET A 81 -12.12 19.47 11.82
CA MET A 81 -13.29 20.23 11.35
C MET A 81 -12.96 21.70 11.12
N VAL A 82 -12.24 22.32 12.04
CA VAL A 82 -11.83 23.73 11.92
C VAL A 82 -10.83 23.92 10.78
N LEU A 83 -9.79 23.09 10.70
CA LEU A 83 -8.76 23.19 9.66
C LEU A 83 -9.28 22.94 8.25
N LEU A 84 -10.29 22.09 8.11
CA LEU A 84 -10.84 21.69 6.82
C LEU A 84 -12.15 22.40 6.46
N LYS A 85 -12.59 23.39 7.25
CA LYS A 85 -13.91 24.04 7.05
C LYS A 85 -14.04 24.67 5.66
N ASP A 86 -12.95 25.25 5.16
CA ASP A 86 -12.89 25.98 3.88
C ASP A 86 -12.25 25.12 2.76
N MET A 87 -12.05 23.82 3.00
CA MET A 87 -11.49 22.94 1.98
C MET A 87 -12.46 22.86 0.79
N PRO A 88 -11.99 23.11 -0.46
CA PRO A 88 -12.84 23.00 -1.63
C PRO A 88 -13.40 21.58 -1.72
N LYS A 89 -14.71 21.47 -1.86
CA LYS A 89 -15.34 20.19 -2.18
C LYS A 89 -15.01 19.90 -3.63
N ASN A 90 -14.24 18.84 -3.87
CA ASN A 90 -14.12 18.30 -5.22
C ASN A 90 -15.53 17.86 -5.64
N ASN A 91 -16.12 18.61 -6.57
CA ASN A 91 -17.34 18.22 -7.29
C ASN A 91 -17.01 17.08 -8.26
#